data_AF-A0A957I1P1-F1
#
_entry.id   AF-A0A957I1P1-F1
#
_cell.length_a   1.000
_cell.length_b   1.000
_cell.length_c   1.000
_cell.angle_alpha   90.00
_cell.angle_beta   90.00
_cell.angle_gamma   90.00
#
_symmetry.space_group_name_H-M   'P 1'
#
loop_
_entity.id
_entity.type
_entity.pdbx_description
1 polymer ?
#
loop_
_entity_poly.entity_id
_entity_poly.type
_entity_poly.pdbx_seq_one_letter_code
_entity_poly.pdbx_strand_id
1 'polypeptide(L)'
;YEALVEESRRQGVDKTVQNYDINTPQGTLNPGVGFKAIDYTQSQQGVPPDPDIMVGRDHIVVGVNTSFQIFNKSGVSLVGPTLYASFWGSNCGTGSGVVMFDPWSGYDEAAGRYVMGITAYDPGVNGGDNGYACIAVSQTDSATGNWWLYSFDGNPGGGTDYFFDYPHLGIGQNALYLGANMFGASFVRNHIFAFDKNAMYNGQSANSVKINVGSANFTIQPAKIKGYATGGWPTNPNEPHYFIDAQYGNNQNTLTVWQFTDPFGSPSFTQAGTVTVNSYSLPVSQPQLGSSGQMQGNDDR
;
A
#
# COMPACT_ATOMS: atom_id res chain seq x y z
N TYR A 1 -13.29 -22.12 2.85
CA TYR A 1 -14.06 -21.20 3.71
C TYR A 1 -14.13 -21.72 5.15
N GLU A 2 -14.74 -22.89 5.39
CA GLU A 2 -14.82 -23.47 6.75
C GLU A 2 -13.44 -23.75 7.37
N ALA A 3 -12.47 -24.20 6.56
CA ALA A 3 -11.09 -24.40 7.02
C ALA A 3 -10.38 -23.10 7.46
N LEU A 4 -10.68 -21.97 6.80
CA LEU A 4 -10.09 -20.65 7.13
C LEU A 4 -10.69 -20.08 8.42
N VAL A 5 -11.99 -20.33 8.65
CA VAL A 5 -12.68 -19.97 9.89
C VAL A 5 -12.15 -20.80 11.06
N GLU A 6 -11.87 -22.08 10.84
CA GLU A 6 -11.35 -22.97 11.88
C GLU A 6 -9.89 -22.64 12.26
N GLU A 7 -9.09 -22.17 11.31
CA GLU A 7 -7.70 -21.73 11.53
C GLU A 7 -7.63 -20.39 12.28
N SER A 8 -8.52 -19.44 11.97
CA SER A 8 -8.69 -18.19 12.71
C SER A 8 -9.03 -18.41 14.19
N ARG A 9 -9.80 -19.46 14.51
CA ARG A 9 -10.16 -19.81 15.90
C ARG A 9 -9.00 -20.40 16.72
N ARG A 10 -7.95 -20.91 16.07
CA ARG A 10 -6.82 -21.60 16.74
C ARG A 10 -5.65 -20.67 17.08
N GLN A 11 -5.62 -19.46 16.54
CA GLN A 11 -4.59 -18.48 16.89
C GLN A 11 -4.93 -17.86 18.25
N GLY A 12 -4.06 -18.07 19.25
CA GLY A 12 -4.19 -17.45 20.56
C GLY A 12 -4.11 -15.93 20.40
N VAL A 13 -5.21 -15.23 20.66
CA VAL A 13 -5.30 -13.77 20.51
C VAL A 13 -4.48 -13.09 21.61
N ASP A 14 -3.49 -12.29 21.21
CA ASP A 14 -2.83 -11.32 22.07
C ASP A 14 -3.87 -10.26 22.50
N LYS A 15 -4.17 -10.23 23.79
CA LYS A 15 -5.20 -9.38 24.39
C LYS A 15 -4.81 -7.91 24.49
N THR A 16 -3.64 -7.50 23.99
CA THR A 16 -3.17 -6.12 24.09
C THR A 16 -3.52 -5.25 22.88
N VAL A 17 -3.95 -5.82 21.74
CA VAL A 17 -4.11 -5.06 20.48
C VAL A 17 -5.55 -5.01 19.95
N GLN A 18 -6.49 -5.80 20.47
CA GLN A 18 -7.90 -5.65 20.10
C GLN A 18 -8.79 -5.87 21.33
N ASN A 19 -9.75 -4.95 21.55
CA ASN A 19 -10.97 -5.22 22.32
C ASN A 19 -11.85 -6.27 21.60
N TYR A 20 -11.26 -7.39 21.18
CA TYR A 20 -11.95 -8.50 20.53
C TYR A 20 -12.44 -9.44 21.64
N ASP A 21 -13.66 -9.21 22.09
CA ASP A 21 -14.37 -10.17 22.93
C ASP A 21 -14.97 -11.26 22.03
N ILE A 22 -14.44 -12.48 22.13
CA ILE A 22 -14.90 -13.64 21.36
C ILE A 22 -16.37 -13.98 21.65
N ASN A 23 -16.91 -13.49 22.77
CA ASN A 23 -18.27 -13.74 23.22
C ASN A 23 -19.25 -12.64 22.81
N THR A 24 -18.76 -11.51 22.29
CA THR A 24 -19.62 -10.52 21.67
C THR A 24 -20.00 -11.04 20.29
N PRO A 25 -21.30 -11.20 19.96
CA PRO A 25 -21.72 -11.60 18.62
C PRO A 25 -21.15 -10.60 17.60
N GLN A 26 -20.11 -11.03 16.88
CA GLN A 26 -19.68 -10.37 15.67
C GLN A 26 -20.93 -10.35 14.78
N GLY A 27 -21.45 -9.17 14.45
CA GLY A 27 -22.62 -9.05 13.61
C GLY A 27 -22.46 -9.95 12.38
N THR A 28 -23.53 -10.61 11.95
CA THR A 28 -23.47 -11.46 10.75
C THR A 28 -22.94 -10.63 9.59
N LEU A 29 -21.73 -10.96 9.11
CA LEU A 29 -21.21 -10.40 7.88
C LEU A 29 -22.12 -10.89 6.77
N ASN A 30 -23.03 -10.02 6.32
CA ASN A 30 -23.80 -10.26 5.12
C ASN A 30 -22.90 -9.86 3.95
N PRO A 31 -22.31 -10.81 3.20
CA PRO A 31 -21.51 -10.47 2.04
C PRO A 31 -22.35 -9.61 1.11
N GLY A 32 -21.78 -8.47 0.68
CA GLY A 32 -22.42 -7.59 -0.28
C GLY A 32 -22.57 -8.25 -1.65
N VAL A 33 -23.02 -7.47 -2.63
CA VAL A 33 -23.11 -7.94 -4.01
C VAL A 33 -21.70 -8.06 -4.60
N GLY A 34 -21.36 -9.24 -5.14
CA GLY A 34 -20.14 -9.43 -5.93
C GLY A 34 -20.31 -8.87 -7.34
N PHE A 35 -19.27 -8.24 -7.87
CA PHE A 35 -19.25 -7.70 -9.23
C PHE A 35 -17.86 -7.88 -9.86
N LYS A 36 -17.80 -7.78 -11.19
CA LYS A 36 -16.51 -7.77 -11.92
C LYS A 36 -15.97 -6.35 -11.95
N ALA A 37 -14.76 -6.16 -11.44
CA ALA A 37 -14.03 -4.90 -11.55
C ALA A 37 -13.17 -4.87 -12.83
N ILE A 38 -12.36 -3.83 -12.98
CA ILE A 38 -11.37 -3.68 -14.05
C ILE A 38 -10.42 -4.89 -14.11
N ASP A 39 -10.08 -5.36 -15.31
CA ASP A 39 -9.16 -6.46 -15.54
C ASP A 39 -7.89 -6.07 -16.32
N TYR A 40 -6.96 -7.01 -16.47
CA TYR A 40 -5.70 -6.89 -17.21
C TYR A 40 -5.85 -6.34 -18.64
N THR A 41 -6.93 -6.69 -19.34
CA THR A 41 -7.15 -6.23 -20.72
C THR A 41 -7.58 -4.76 -20.78
N GLN A 42 -8.10 -4.25 -19.66
CA GLN A 42 -8.52 -2.86 -19.49
C GLN A 42 -7.42 -1.98 -18.86
N SER A 43 -6.26 -2.54 -18.55
CA SER A 43 -5.11 -1.86 -17.92
C SER A 43 -3.81 -1.87 -18.73
N GLN A 44 -3.94 -1.85 -20.06
CA GLN A 44 -2.82 -1.91 -21.01
C GLN A 44 -1.97 -3.19 -20.89
N GLN A 45 -2.48 -4.24 -20.25
CA GLN A 45 -1.85 -5.55 -20.25
C GLN A 45 -0.43 -5.55 -19.62
N GLY A 46 -0.23 -4.76 -18.56
CA GLY A 46 1.00 -4.78 -17.76
C GLY A 46 1.16 -6.10 -17.01
N VAL A 47 2.38 -6.67 -17.03
CA VAL A 47 2.72 -7.92 -16.32
C VAL A 47 3.86 -7.65 -15.33
N PRO A 48 3.70 -7.96 -14.03
CA PRO A 48 2.48 -8.50 -13.42
C PRO A 48 1.29 -7.51 -13.45
N PRO A 49 0.04 -7.98 -13.24
CA PRO A 49 -1.13 -7.10 -13.28
C PRO A 49 -1.29 -6.22 -12.04
N ASP A 50 -0.57 -6.50 -10.95
CA ASP A 50 -0.50 -5.73 -9.69
C ASP A 50 -1.82 -5.07 -9.28
N PRO A 51 -2.85 -5.88 -8.96
CA PRO A 51 -4.14 -5.36 -8.57
C PRO A 51 -4.09 -4.81 -7.14
N ASP A 52 -4.74 -3.66 -6.94
CA ASP A 52 -4.93 -3.08 -5.62
C ASP A 52 -6.35 -2.53 -5.45
N ILE A 53 -6.80 -2.44 -4.20
CA ILE A 53 -8.16 -2.03 -3.88
C ILE A 53 -8.20 -1.14 -2.64
N MET A 54 -8.94 -0.03 -2.75
CA MET A 54 -9.40 0.73 -1.58
C MET A 54 -10.91 0.77 -1.51
N VAL A 55 -11.41 0.59 -0.29
CA VAL A 55 -12.83 0.61 0.01
C VAL A 55 -13.06 1.70 1.03
N GLY A 56 -13.71 2.78 0.60
CA GLY A 56 -14.17 3.85 1.48
C GLY A 56 -15.64 3.68 1.85
N ARG A 57 -16.23 4.76 2.36
CA ARG A 57 -17.63 4.74 2.82
C ARG A 57 -18.60 4.42 1.69
N ASP A 58 -18.53 5.22 0.62
CA ASP A 58 -19.50 5.21 -0.47
C ASP A 58 -18.93 4.65 -1.78
N HIS A 59 -17.60 4.58 -1.91
CA HIS A 59 -16.91 4.19 -3.14
C HIS A 59 -15.92 3.04 -2.95
N ILE A 60 -15.74 2.28 -4.02
CA ILE A 60 -14.69 1.27 -4.18
C ILE A 60 -13.82 1.74 -5.34
N VAL A 61 -12.51 1.80 -5.14
CA VAL A 61 -11.56 2.07 -6.22
C VAL A 61 -10.69 0.84 -6.40
N VAL A 62 -10.62 0.36 -7.63
CA VAL A 62 -9.82 -0.81 -8.01
C VAL A 62 -8.79 -0.35 -9.02
N GLY A 63 -7.52 -0.54 -8.70
CA GLY A 63 -6.38 -0.36 -9.59
C GLY A 63 -5.90 -1.70 -10.12
N VAL A 64 -5.47 -1.73 -11.38
CA VAL A 64 -4.74 -2.85 -11.97
C VAL A 64 -3.61 -2.22 -12.78
N ASN A 65 -2.38 -2.40 -12.32
CA ASN A 65 -1.16 -1.83 -12.89
C ASN A 65 -1.34 -0.36 -13.35
N THR A 66 -1.55 -0.11 -14.65
CA THR A 66 -1.56 1.26 -15.22
C THR A 66 -2.93 1.97 -15.21
N SER A 67 -4.00 1.31 -14.78
CA SER A 67 -5.36 1.86 -14.79
C SER A 67 -6.10 1.68 -13.46
N PHE A 68 -7.07 2.55 -13.20
CA PHE A 68 -8.04 2.36 -12.12
C PHE A 68 -9.49 2.62 -12.55
N GLN A 69 -10.43 2.14 -11.75
CA GLN A 69 -11.86 2.39 -11.93
C GLN A 69 -12.55 2.58 -10.58
N ILE A 70 -13.54 3.47 -10.53
CA ILE A 70 -14.31 3.81 -9.33
C ILE A 70 -15.72 3.27 -9.46
N PHE A 71 -16.18 2.57 -8.44
CA PHE A 71 -17.49 1.95 -8.35
C PHE A 71 -18.24 2.44 -7.10
N ASN A 72 -19.57 2.36 -7.12
CA ASN A 72 -20.35 2.40 -5.88
C ASN A 72 -20.29 1.06 -5.13
N LYS A 73 -20.86 0.99 -3.92
CA LYS A 73 -20.88 -0.22 -3.08
C LYS A 73 -21.69 -1.40 -3.65
N SER A 74 -22.49 -1.16 -4.70
CA SER A 74 -23.24 -2.19 -5.43
C SER A 74 -22.52 -2.68 -6.69
N GLY A 75 -21.33 -2.16 -6.99
CA GLY A 75 -20.54 -2.54 -8.16
C GLY A 75 -20.87 -1.80 -9.45
N VAL A 76 -21.66 -0.73 -9.39
CA VAL A 76 -21.93 0.12 -10.56
C VAL A 76 -20.72 1.02 -10.81
N SER A 77 -20.19 0.99 -12.03
CA SER A 77 -19.11 1.88 -12.46
C SER A 77 -19.57 3.33 -12.44
N LEU A 78 -18.78 4.19 -11.79
CA LEU A 78 -19.01 5.63 -11.71
C LEU A 78 -17.98 6.43 -12.50
N VAL A 79 -16.70 6.03 -12.47
CA VAL A 79 -15.59 6.68 -13.18
C VAL A 79 -14.64 5.62 -13.72
N GLY A 80 -14.16 5.81 -14.94
CA GLY A 80 -13.15 4.97 -15.58
C GLY A 80 -13.71 3.79 -16.39
N PRO A 81 -12.84 2.85 -16.83
CA PRO A 81 -11.40 2.78 -16.55
C PRO A 81 -10.62 4.04 -16.96
N THR A 82 -9.68 4.46 -16.12
CA THR A 82 -8.86 5.67 -16.30
C THR A 82 -7.40 5.28 -16.20
N LEU A 83 -6.59 5.68 -17.18
CA LEU A 83 -5.13 5.58 -17.10
C LEU A 83 -4.59 6.51 -16.02
N TYR A 84 -3.72 5.99 -15.16
CA TYR A 84 -3.03 6.82 -14.17
C TYR A 84 -2.20 7.94 -14.82
N ALA A 85 -1.55 7.65 -15.94
CA ALA A 85 -0.81 8.65 -16.72
C ALA A 85 -1.70 9.82 -17.18
N SER A 86 -2.94 9.54 -17.60
CA SER A 86 -3.90 10.58 -17.97
C SER A 86 -4.48 11.32 -16.77
N PHE A 87 -4.66 10.63 -15.64
CA PHE A 87 -5.17 11.23 -14.40
C PHE A 87 -4.18 12.21 -13.79
N TRP A 88 -2.89 11.85 -13.73
CA TRP A 88 -1.85 12.74 -13.22
C TRP A 88 -1.43 13.81 -14.24
N GLY A 89 -1.39 13.47 -15.52
CA GLY A 89 -0.89 14.35 -16.57
C GLY A 89 0.53 14.84 -16.25
N SER A 90 0.73 16.15 -16.27
CA SER A 90 2.04 16.77 -15.97
C SER A 90 2.35 16.91 -14.48
N ASN A 91 1.49 16.43 -13.57
CA ASN A 91 1.64 16.64 -12.12
C ASN A 91 2.48 15.55 -11.42
N CYS A 92 3.18 14.71 -12.17
CA CYS A 92 3.99 13.61 -11.65
C CYS A 92 5.35 13.58 -12.35
N GLY A 93 6.42 13.39 -11.57
CA GLY A 93 7.80 13.40 -12.04
C GLY A 93 8.13 14.67 -12.82
N THR A 94 8.73 14.50 -14.00
CA THR A 94 9.07 15.58 -14.93
C THR A 94 7.92 15.98 -15.87
N GLY A 95 6.78 15.28 -15.82
CA GLY A 95 5.58 15.57 -16.60
C GLY A 95 5.17 14.45 -17.56
N SER A 96 4.74 14.81 -18.77
CA SER A 96 3.97 13.93 -19.67
C SER A 96 4.73 12.78 -20.33
N GLY A 97 6.00 12.54 -19.98
CA GLY A 97 6.83 11.43 -20.49
C GLY A 97 7.03 10.29 -19.49
N VAL A 98 6.44 10.41 -18.29
CA VAL A 98 6.65 9.48 -17.19
C VAL A 98 5.82 8.21 -17.38
N VAL A 99 6.47 7.06 -17.23
CA VAL A 99 5.85 5.73 -17.23
C VAL A 99 5.31 5.45 -15.83
N MET A 100 4.06 5.02 -15.72
CA MET A 100 3.40 4.76 -14.43
C MET A 100 2.94 3.31 -14.32
N PHE A 101 3.23 2.66 -13.19
CA PHE A 101 2.94 1.25 -12.92
C PHE A 101 2.86 0.98 -11.40
N ASP A 102 2.40 -0.20 -11.02
CA ASP A 102 2.31 -0.69 -9.63
C ASP A 102 1.55 0.26 -8.69
N PRO A 103 0.21 0.26 -8.73
CA PRO A 103 -0.60 1.16 -7.92
C PRO A 103 -0.69 0.67 -6.47
N TRP A 104 -0.88 1.62 -5.56
CA TRP A 104 -1.22 1.35 -4.16
C TRP A 104 -2.29 2.31 -3.67
N SER A 105 -3.11 1.87 -2.73
CA SER A 105 -4.22 2.67 -2.25
C SER A 105 -4.67 2.32 -0.83
N GLY A 106 -5.46 3.22 -0.27
CA GLY A 106 -6.05 3.10 1.04
C GLY A 106 -7.07 4.18 1.31
N TYR A 107 -7.95 3.90 2.26
CA TYR A 107 -8.94 4.85 2.76
C TYR A 107 -8.61 5.19 4.22
N ASP A 108 -8.45 6.48 4.49
CA ASP A 108 -8.27 7.05 5.83
C ASP A 108 -9.66 7.32 6.43
N GLU A 109 -10.14 6.40 7.26
CA GLU A 109 -11.48 6.46 7.83
C GLU A 109 -11.64 7.62 8.83
N ALA A 110 -10.54 8.04 9.46
CA ALA A 110 -10.57 9.16 10.42
C ALA A 110 -10.72 10.51 9.71
N ALA A 111 -10.08 10.66 8.55
CA ALA A 111 -10.16 11.90 7.76
C ALA A 111 -11.27 11.90 6.70
N GLY A 112 -11.85 10.73 6.38
CA GLY A 112 -12.76 10.58 5.26
C GLY A 112 -12.07 10.92 3.95
N ARG A 113 -10.93 10.28 3.69
CA ARG A 113 -10.07 10.57 2.53
C ARG A 113 -9.65 9.30 1.82
N TYR A 114 -9.80 9.30 0.51
CA TYR A 114 -9.27 8.28 -0.37
C TYR A 114 -7.84 8.69 -0.74
N VAL A 115 -6.92 7.73 -0.68
CA VAL A 115 -5.51 7.92 -1.02
C VAL A 115 -5.14 6.85 -2.03
N MET A 116 -4.62 7.27 -3.16
CA MET A 116 -4.01 6.35 -4.12
C MET A 116 -2.67 6.90 -4.57
N GLY A 117 -1.74 6.02 -4.89
CA GLY A 117 -0.49 6.39 -5.49
C GLY A 117 -0.07 5.39 -6.55
N ILE A 118 0.97 5.78 -7.28
CA ILE A 118 1.54 4.99 -8.35
C ILE A 118 3.03 5.26 -8.49
N THR A 119 3.79 4.22 -8.85
CA THR A 119 5.20 4.33 -9.15
C THR A 119 5.31 5.01 -10.49
N ALA A 120 6.22 5.97 -10.58
CA ALA A 120 6.50 6.67 -11.80
C ALA A 120 7.99 6.60 -12.13
N TYR A 121 8.31 6.42 -13.41
CA TYR A 121 9.67 6.38 -13.93
C TYR A 121 9.80 7.30 -15.15
N ASP A 122 10.79 8.19 -15.15
CA ASP A 122 11.12 9.02 -16.31
C ASP A 122 12.33 8.46 -17.09
N PRO A 123 12.12 7.84 -18.28
CA PRO A 123 13.22 7.35 -19.10
C PRO A 123 14.13 8.45 -19.66
N GLY A 124 13.69 9.71 -19.64
CA GLY A 124 14.45 10.87 -20.14
C GLY A 124 15.44 11.45 -19.12
N VAL A 125 15.33 11.09 -17.83
CA VAL A 125 16.20 11.59 -16.77
C VAL A 125 17.35 10.63 -16.52
N ASN A 126 18.57 11.14 -16.68
CA ASN A 126 19.80 10.44 -16.36
C ASN A 126 20.34 10.86 -14.99
N GLY A 127 21.10 9.97 -14.35
CA GLY A 127 21.78 10.28 -13.08
C GLY A 127 21.04 9.87 -11.81
N GLY A 128 19.97 9.07 -11.95
CA GLY A 128 19.35 8.39 -10.82
C GLY A 128 18.42 9.23 -9.96
N ASP A 129 17.70 10.17 -10.55
CA ASP A 129 16.57 10.87 -9.93
C ASP A 129 15.32 10.77 -10.83
N ASN A 130 15.12 9.59 -11.43
CA ASN A 130 14.07 9.32 -12.41
C ASN A 130 12.89 8.50 -11.85
N GLY A 131 12.95 8.08 -10.58
CA GLY A 131 11.89 7.34 -9.91
C GLY A 131 11.07 8.26 -9.01
N TYR A 132 9.74 8.13 -9.03
CA TYR A 132 8.82 8.99 -8.29
C TYR A 132 7.73 8.18 -7.57
N ALA A 133 7.39 8.62 -6.37
CA ALA A 133 6.16 8.22 -5.69
C ALA A 133 5.11 9.31 -5.93
N CYS A 134 4.17 9.05 -6.84
CA CYS A 134 3.10 9.99 -7.15
C CYS A 134 1.88 9.65 -6.31
N ILE A 135 1.37 10.62 -5.55
CA ILE A 135 0.31 10.40 -4.54
C ILE A 135 -0.84 11.37 -4.78
N ALA A 136 -2.04 10.83 -4.84
CA ALA A 136 -3.28 11.56 -4.98
C ALA A 136 -4.13 11.35 -3.72
N VAL A 137 -4.67 12.45 -3.20
CA VAL A 137 -5.59 12.43 -2.06
C VAL A 137 -6.90 13.12 -2.44
N SER A 138 -8.04 12.51 -2.13
CA SER A 138 -9.34 13.10 -2.47
C SER A 138 -9.54 14.40 -1.69
N GLN A 139 -10.21 15.39 -2.27
CA GLN A 139 -10.47 16.65 -1.55
C GLN A 139 -11.56 16.49 -0.48
N THR A 140 -12.44 15.50 -0.65
CA THR A 140 -13.57 15.20 0.23
C THR A 140 -13.67 13.68 0.45
N ASP A 141 -14.68 13.23 1.21
CA ASP A 141 -15.04 11.81 1.34
C ASP A 141 -15.77 11.27 0.09
N SER A 142 -15.28 11.61 -1.10
CA SER A 142 -15.77 11.08 -2.36
C SER A 142 -14.62 10.85 -3.33
N ALA A 143 -14.50 9.62 -3.82
CA ALA A 143 -13.50 9.26 -4.82
C ALA A 143 -13.83 9.82 -6.22
N THR A 144 -15.10 10.15 -6.49
CA THR A 144 -15.54 10.71 -7.78
C THR A 144 -15.36 12.23 -7.87
N GLY A 145 -14.90 12.86 -6.78
CA GLY A 145 -14.65 14.30 -6.72
C GLY A 145 -13.28 14.70 -7.24
N ASN A 146 -12.85 15.90 -6.87
CA ASN A 146 -11.52 16.39 -7.18
C ASN A 146 -10.47 15.77 -6.25
N TRP A 147 -9.22 15.78 -6.71
CA TRP A 147 -8.06 15.23 -6.02
C TRP A 147 -6.94 16.27 -5.96
N TRP A 148 -6.15 16.25 -4.89
CA TRP A 148 -4.85 16.90 -4.84
C TRP A 148 -3.79 15.92 -5.32
N LEU A 149 -2.93 16.36 -6.23
CA LEU A 149 -1.90 15.53 -6.86
C LEU A 149 -0.53 15.97 -6.38
N TYR A 150 0.28 15.01 -5.94
CA TYR A 150 1.63 15.22 -5.45
C TYR A 150 2.60 14.29 -6.19
N SER A 151 3.85 14.75 -6.26
CA SER A 151 4.98 14.01 -6.81
C SER A 151 6.14 14.12 -5.84
N PHE A 152 6.64 12.99 -5.38
CA PHE A 152 7.81 12.94 -4.50
C PHE A 152 8.91 12.11 -5.16
N ASP A 153 10.16 12.47 -4.88
CA ASP A 153 11.32 11.71 -5.31
C ASP A 153 11.36 10.33 -4.62
N GLY A 154 11.23 9.28 -5.43
CA GLY A 154 11.30 7.89 -5.01
C GLY A 154 12.71 7.32 -5.03
N ASN A 155 13.67 7.98 -5.68
CA ASN A 155 15.04 7.47 -5.82
C ASN A 155 15.85 7.77 -4.54
N PRO A 156 16.74 6.90 -4.03
CA PRO A 156 17.61 7.16 -2.88
C PRO A 156 18.52 8.41 -2.94
N GLY A 157 18.63 9.07 -4.09
CA GLY A 157 19.59 10.14 -4.34
C GLY A 157 21.04 9.62 -4.39
N GLY A 158 21.99 10.52 -4.69
CA GLY A 158 23.41 10.20 -4.75
C GLY A 158 23.93 9.75 -6.12
N GLY A 159 23.22 10.09 -7.20
CA GLY A 159 23.73 9.94 -8.57
C GLY A 159 23.62 8.52 -9.16
N THR A 160 22.94 7.60 -8.47
CA THR A 160 22.79 6.20 -8.91
C THR A 160 21.32 5.89 -9.16
N ASP A 161 21.02 5.39 -10.35
CA ASP A 161 19.66 4.99 -10.72
C ASP A 161 19.30 3.67 -10.05
N TYR A 162 18.52 3.76 -8.97
CA TYR A 162 17.84 2.59 -8.44
C TYR A 162 16.36 2.65 -8.80
N PHE A 163 15.88 1.52 -9.32
CA PHE A 163 14.48 1.30 -9.62
C PHE A 163 13.68 1.20 -8.31
N PHE A 164 12.78 2.17 -8.12
CA PHE A 164 11.85 2.24 -7.00
C PHE A 164 10.70 1.28 -7.29
N ASP A 165 10.60 0.22 -6.49
CA ASP A 165 9.73 -0.91 -6.81
C ASP A 165 8.91 -1.40 -5.61
N TYR A 166 7.76 -1.97 -5.93
CA TYR A 166 6.85 -2.62 -5.01
C TYR A 166 6.46 -1.80 -3.75
N PRO A 167 6.20 -0.48 -3.88
CA PRO A 167 5.82 0.33 -2.73
C PRO A 167 4.44 -0.02 -2.18
N HIS A 168 4.30 0.03 -0.86
CA HIS A 168 3.02 -0.24 -0.18
C HIS A 168 2.63 0.89 0.77
N LEU A 169 1.36 1.33 0.69
CA LEU A 169 0.81 2.41 1.51
C LEU A 169 0.55 1.99 2.95
N GLY A 170 0.98 2.84 3.87
CA GLY A 170 0.51 2.92 5.24
C GLY A 170 -0.23 4.21 5.49
N ILE A 171 -1.26 4.14 6.32
CA ILE A 171 -2.00 5.31 6.78
C ILE A 171 -1.77 5.41 8.27
N GLY A 172 -0.98 6.42 8.68
CA GLY A 172 -0.75 6.75 10.07
C GLY A 172 -1.61 7.89 10.57
N GLN A 173 -1.42 8.30 11.83
CA GLN A 173 -2.13 9.45 12.41
C GLN A 173 -1.76 10.77 11.72
N ASN A 174 -0.46 11.02 11.54
CA ASN A 174 0.07 12.31 11.12
C ASN A 174 0.69 12.30 9.71
N ALA A 175 1.01 11.12 9.18
CA ALA A 175 1.66 10.96 7.89
C ALA A 175 1.07 9.78 7.09
N LEU A 176 1.22 9.86 5.78
CA LEU A 176 1.14 8.71 4.89
C LEU A 176 2.52 8.09 4.80
N TYR A 177 2.61 6.77 4.87
CA TYR A 177 3.88 6.05 4.86
C TYR A 177 3.99 5.18 3.62
N LEU A 178 5.20 5.02 3.10
CA LEU A 178 5.51 4.01 2.09
C LEU A 178 6.73 3.21 2.53
N GLY A 179 6.75 1.93 2.23
CA GLY A 179 7.97 1.13 2.20
C GLY A 179 8.16 0.61 0.78
N ALA A 180 9.39 0.68 0.26
CA ALA A 180 9.72 0.32 -1.12
C ALA A 180 11.08 -0.36 -1.22
N ASN A 181 11.23 -1.22 -2.22
CA ASN A 181 12.48 -1.89 -2.54
C ASN A 181 13.24 -1.09 -3.60
N MET A 182 14.55 -0.95 -3.42
CA MET A 182 15.43 -0.30 -4.39
C MET A 182 16.24 -1.36 -5.13
N PHE A 183 16.17 -1.34 -6.46
CA PHE A 183 16.86 -2.30 -7.32
C PHE A 183 17.88 -1.63 -8.23
N GLY A 184 19.06 -2.23 -8.32
CA GLY A 184 19.96 -2.05 -9.47
C GLY A 184 19.77 -3.23 -10.42
N ALA A 185 20.85 -3.95 -10.71
CA ALA A 185 20.75 -5.27 -11.35
C ALA A 185 20.13 -6.35 -10.43
N SER A 186 20.14 -6.12 -9.13
CA SER A 186 19.54 -6.95 -8.09
C SER A 186 18.99 -6.07 -6.98
N PHE A 187 18.30 -6.66 -6.01
CA PHE A 187 17.90 -5.96 -4.79
C PHE A 187 19.12 -5.29 -4.12
N VAL A 188 18.94 -4.05 -3.67
CA VAL A 188 20.01 -3.25 -3.07
C VAL A 188 19.69 -2.91 -1.63
N ARG A 189 18.47 -2.46 -1.34
CA ARG A 189 18.06 -1.97 -0.01
C ARG A 189 16.57 -1.63 0.02
N ASN A 190 16.03 -1.43 1.22
CA ASN A 190 14.72 -0.82 1.41
C ASN A 190 14.85 0.67 1.69
N HIS A 191 13.84 1.42 1.25
CA HIS A 191 13.56 2.75 1.76
C HIS A 191 12.18 2.80 2.40
N ILE A 192 12.08 3.56 3.48
CA ILE A 192 10.79 3.96 4.04
C ILE A 192 10.62 5.46 3.95
N PHE A 193 9.38 5.86 3.77
CA PHE A 193 8.98 7.22 3.50
C PHE A 193 7.87 7.64 4.45
N ALA A 194 7.81 8.94 4.73
CA ALA A 194 6.69 9.60 5.39
C ALA A 194 6.36 10.89 4.63
N PHE A 195 5.09 11.12 4.35
CA PHE A 195 4.56 12.30 3.64
C PHE A 195 3.57 13.05 4.54
N ASP A 196 3.69 14.37 4.61
CA ASP A 196 2.87 15.21 5.48
C ASP A 196 1.39 15.14 5.06
N LYS A 197 0.66 14.26 5.73
CA LYS A 197 -0.73 13.93 5.41
C LYS A 197 -1.65 15.14 5.57
N ASN A 198 -1.41 15.95 6.60
CA ASN A 198 -2.26 17.10 6.91
C ASN A 198 -2.07 18.20 5.86
N ALA A 199 -0.83 18.48 5.45
CA ALA A 199 -0.58 19.39 4.33
C ALA A 199 -1.25 18.87 3.06
N MET A 200 -1.07 17.57 2.75
CA MET A 200 -1.62 16.96 1.55
C MET A 200 -3.15 17.06 1.45
N TYR A 201 -3.85 16.71 2.54
CA TYR A 201 -5.31 16.74 2.61
C TYR A 201 -5.89 18.16 2.50
N ASN A 202 -5.10 19.18 2.81
CA ASN A 202 -5.46 20.59 2.69
C ASN A 202 -4.98 21.25 1.39
N GLY A 203 -4.39 20.49 0.45
CA GLY A 203 -3.91 21.01 -0.82
C GLY A 203 -2.68 21.92 -0.67
N GLN A 204 -1.90 21.75 0.40
CA GLN A 204 -0.72 22.55 0.70
C GLN A 204 0.56 21.83 0.24
N SER A 205 1.66 22.58 0.13
CA SER A 205 2.98 21.98 -0.05
C SER A 205 3.27 21.03 1.13
N ALA A 206 3.58 19.78 0.81
CA ALA A 206 3.77 18.73 1.80
C ALA A 206 5.26 18.36 1.93
N ASN A 207 5.73 18.23 3.17
CA ASN A 207 7.07 17.72 3.43
C ASN A 207 7.10 16.20 3.26
N SER A 208 8.25 15.68 2.87
CA SER A 208 8.51 14.24 2.82
C SER A 208 9.83 13.90 3.49
N VAL A 209 9.86 12.78 4.20
CA VAL A 209 11.08 12.18 4.74
C VAL A 209 11.28 10.81 4.12
N LYS A 210 12.55 10.48 3.86
CA LYS A 210 13.01 9.25 3.24
C LYS A 210 14.19 8.72 4.06
N ILE A 211 14.15 7.44 4.44
CA ILE A 211 15.21 6.78 5.22
C ILE A 211 15.66 5.53 4.48
N ASN A 212 16.96 5.42 4.24
CA ASN A 212 17.60 4.19 3.80
C ASN A 212 17.80 3.27 5.01
N VAL A 213 17.24 2.06 4.99
CA VAL A 213 17.38 1.07 6.07
C VAL A 213 18.20 -0.16 5.69
N GLY A 214 18.96 -0.04 4.62
CA GLY A 214 19.90 -1.06 4.19
C GLY A 214 19.22 -2.29 3.59
N SER A 215 19.99 -3.35 3.49
CA SER A 215 19.71 -4.53 2.65
C SER A 215 19.47 -5.81 3.45
N ALA A 216 19.41 -5.72 4.79
CA ALA A 216 19.29 -6.89 5.65
C ALA A 216 17.89 -7.52 5.60
N ASN A 217 16.88 -6.71 5.30
CA ASN A 217 15.48 -7.10 5.18
C ASN A 217 15.01 -6.90 3.74
N PHE A 218 13.83 -7.42 3.40
CA PHE A 218 13.25 -7.30 2.06
C PHE A 218 11.75 -7.01 2.19
N THR A 219 11.27 -5.96 1.50
CA THR A 219 9.86 -5.55 1.51
C THR A 219 9.34 -5.21 2.91
N ILE A 220 9.92 -4.19 3.53
CA ILE A 220 9.40 -3.64 4.79
C ILE A 220 8.12 -2.84 4.48
N GLN A 221 6.97 -3.27 5.01
CA GLN A 221 5.67 -2.66 4.71
C GLN A 221 5.11 -1.87 5.90
N PRO A 222 4.60 -0.65 5.69
CA PRO A 222 3.92 0.09 6.74
C PRO A 222 2.55 -0.50 7.08
N ALA A 223 2.13 -0.36 8.33
CA ALA A 223 0.79 -0.73 8.75
C ALA A 223 -0.27 0.23 8.17
N LYS A 224 -1.46 -0.31 7.86
CA LYS A 224 -2.65 0.51 7.58
C LYS A 224 -3.49 0.55 8.86
N ILE A 225 -3.59 1.71 9.52
CA ILE A 225 -4.45 1.85 10.71
C ILE A 225 -5.92 1.72 10.30
N LYS A 226 -6.71 0.93 11.05
CA LYS A 226 -8.11 0.56 10.77
C LYS A 226 -8.97 0.50 12.04
N GLY A 227 -10.30 0.45 11.88
CA GLY A 227 -11.29 0.51 12.97
C GLY A 227 -11.59 1.87 13.63
N TYR A 228 -11.83 2.98 12.89
CA TYR A 228 -11.89 4.34 13.50
C TYR A 228 -13.15 4.45 14.33
N ALA A 229 -14.26 4.06 13.71
CA ALA A 229 -15.57 3.98 14.33
C ALA A 229 -15.62 2.97 15.50
N THR A 230 -14.66 2.03 15.58
CA THR A 230 -14.60 1.01 16.64
C THR A 230 -13.51 1.28 17.68
N GLY A 231 -12.87 2.46 17.65
CA GLY A 231 -11.83 2.83 18.61
C GLY A 231 -10.48 2.13 18.42
N GLY A 232 -10.24 1.55 17.24
CA GLY A 232 -8.96 0.93 16.86
C GLY A 232 -7.87 1.92 16.42
N TRP A 233 -8.21 3.22 16.34
CA TRP A 233 -7.24 4.27 16.08
C TRP A 233 -6.45 4.61 17.35
N PRO A 234 -5.11 4.76 17.25
CA PRO A 234 -4.28 5.32 18.30
C PRO A 234 -4.84 6.63 18.88
N THR A 235 -4.78 6.78 20.20
CA THR A 235 -5.20 8.00 20.91
C THR A 235 -4.03 8.87 21.34
N ASN A 236 -2.82 8.31 21.42
CA ASN A 236 -1.62 9.06 21.70
C ASN A 236 -1.12 9.71 20.39
N PRO A 237 -1.11 11.05 20.26
CA PRO A 237 -0.67 11.73 19.05
C PRO A 237 0.82 11.50 18.72
N ASN A 238 1.59 11.06 19.71
CA ASN A 238 3.02 10.75 19.59
C ASN A 238 3.30 9.25 19.42
N GLU A 239 2.26 8.43 19.21
CA GLU A 239 2.46 7.00 18.96
C GLU A 239 3.25 6.80 17.65
N PRO A 240 4.30 5.96 17.65
CA PRO A 240 5.01 5.63 16.42
C PRO A 240 4.09 5.02 15.38
N HIS A 241 4.47 5.17 14.11
CA HIS A 241 3.90 4.33 13.06
C HIS A 241 4.69 3.04 12.92
N TYR A 242 4.00 1.91 12.82
CA TYR A 242 4.64 0.61 12.76
C TYR A 242 4.78 0.12 11.33
N PHE A 243 5.88 -0.60 11.08
CA PHE A 243 6.15 -1.33 9.86
C PHE A 243 6.47 -2.78 10.21
N ILE A 244 6.26 -3.68 9.25
CA ILE A 244 6.49 -5.11 9.42
C ILE A 244 7.28 -5.62 8.21
N ASP A 245 8.23 -6.51 8.44
CA ASP A 245 8.77 -7.39 7.40
C ASP A 245 8.72 -8.85 7.83
N ALA A 246 8.55 -9.71 6.84
CA ALA A 246 8.69 -11.15 6.99
C ALA A 246 10.12 -11.55 6.64
N GLN A 247 10.68 -12.49 7.40
CA GLN A 247 11.97 -13.05 7.06
C GLN A 247 11.87 -13.78 5.71
N TYR A 248 12.75 -13.43 4.77
CA TYR A 248 12.75 -14.06 3.46
C TYR A 248 13.21 -15.52 3.54
N GLY A 249 12.45 -16.43 2.93
CA GLY A 249 12.80 -17.84 2.80
C GLY A 249 11.67 -18.79 3.19
N ASN A 250 12.01 -20.08 3.30
CA ASN A 250 11.08 -21.15 3.66
C ASN A 250 11.20 -21.51 5.15
N ASN A 251 10.14 -22.06 5.72
CA ASN A 251 10.05 -22.49 7.13
C ASN A 251 10.40 -21.38 8.13
N GLN A 252 9.98 -20.16 7.84
CA GLN A 252 10.14 -19.01 8.72
C GLN A 252 8.92 -18.90 9.64
N ASN A 253 9.08 -18.33 10.83
CA ASN A 253 7.97 -18.21 11.79
C ASN A 253 8.00 -16.89 12.57
N THR A 254 8.75 -15.91 12.07
CA THR A 254 8.96 -14.65 12.76
C THR A 254 8.69 -13.50 11.82
N LEU A 255 7.99 -12.49 12.32
CA LEU A 255 7.85 -11.17 11.71
C LEU A 255 8.65 -10.17 12.53
N THR A 256 9.40 -9.30 11.87
CA THR A 256 10.07 -8.19 12.55
C THR A 256 9.15 -6.98 12.56
N VAL A 257 9.04 -6.32 13.71
CA VAL A 257 8.26 -5.10 13.87
C VAL A 257 9.22 -3.92 14.02
N TRP A 258 9.01 -2.89 13.21
CA TRP A 258 9.74 -1.64 13.25
C TRP A 258 8.82 -0.51 13.66
N GLN A 259 9.40 0.54 14.21
CA GLN A 259 8.71 1.78 14.55
C GLN A 259 9.38 2.97 13.87
N PHE A 260 8.56 3.86 13.33
CA PHE A 260 8.96 5.16 12.80
C PHE A 260 8.38 6.26 13.70
N THR A 261 9.25 6.96 14.42
CA THR A 261 8.89 8.10 15.28
C THR A 261 9.28 9.44 14.65
N ASP A 262 8.45 10.45 14.91
CA ASP A 262 8.69 11.87 14.64
C ASP A 262 9.26 12.18 13.23
N PRO A 263 8.56 11.78 12.15
CA PRO A 263 9.09 11.86 10.80
C PRO A 263 9.49 13.28 10.38
N PHE A 264 8.80 14.32 10.84
CA PHE A 264 9.04 15.71 10.41
C PHE A 264 9.80 16.57 11.45
N GLY A 265 10.20 15.98 12.57
CA GLY A 265 11.07 16.59 13.57
C GLY A 265 12.44 15.92 13.56
N SER A 266 12.61 14.94 14.45
CA SER A 266 13.80 14.09 14.56
C SER A 266 13.48 12.66 14.12
N PRO A 267 13.45 12.38 12.80
CA PRO A 267 13.03 11.08 12.27
C PRO A 267 13.91 9.95 12.80
N SER A 268 13.28 8.90 13.32
CA SER A 268 13.96 7.69 13.79
C SER A 268 13.18 6.45 13.37
N PHE A 269 13.89 5.51 12.74
CA PHE A 269 13.37 4.20 12.32
C PHE A 269 14.17 3.12 13.02
N THR A 270 13.54 2.38 13.92
CA THR A 270 14.22 1.38 14.77
C THR A 270 13.40 0.12 14.90
N GLN A 271 14.06 -1.01 15.17
CA GLN A 271 13.37 -2.25 15.46
C GLN A 271 12.66 -2.14 16.80
N ALA A 272 11.35 -2.35 16.82
CA ALA A 272 10.53 -2.38 18.03
C ALA A 272 10.52 -3.78 18.66
N GLY A 273 10.65 -4.83 17.85
CA GLY A 273 10.72 -6.21 18.33
C GLY A 273 10.46 -7.23 17.23
N THR A 274 10.02 -8.43 17.62
CA THR A 274 9.64 -9.51 16.73
C THR A 274 8.37 -10.19 17.23
N VAL A 275 7.54 -10.69 16.31
CA VAL A 275 6.33 -11.46 16.59
C VAL A 275 6.48 -12.86 16.03
N THR A 276 6.26 -13.87 16.88
CA THR A 276 6.19 -15.27 16.44
C THR A 276 4.83 -15.55 15.81
N VAL A 277 4.83 -16.12 14.61
CA VAL A 277 3.65 -16.54 13.85
C VAL A 277 3.72 -18.03 13.52
N ASN A 278 2.66 -18.57 12.92
CA ASN A 278 2.72 -19.91 12.34
C ASN A 278 3.83 -19.97 11.28
N SER A 279 4.44 -21.15 11.12
CA SER A 279 5.47 -21.34 10.10
C SER A 279 4.88 -21.04 8.71
N TYR A 280 5.63 -20.29 7.91
CA TYR A 280 5.32 -19.94 6.53
C TYR A 280 6.51 -20.22 5.61
N SER A 281 6.22 -20.38 4.32
CA SER A 281 7.22 -20.52 3.26
C SER A 281 6.95 -19.55 2.10
N LEU A 282 7.89 -19.47 1.16
CA LEU A 282 7.69 -18.68 -0.06
C LEU A 282 6.51 -19.26 -0.86
N PRO A 283 5.74 -18.41 -1.55
CA PRO A 283 4.59 -18.87 -2.30
C PRO A 283 4.96 -19.91 -3.37
N VAL A 284 4.09 -20.92 -3.52
CA VAL A 284 4.26 -21.97 -4.53
C VAL A 284 3.48 -21.65 -5.79
N SER A 285 3.90 -22.21 -6.92
CA SER A 285 3.18 -22.03 -8.18
C SER A 285 1.88 -22.83 -8.17
N GLN A 286 0.76 -22.16 -8.44
CA GLN A 286 -0.59 -22.71 -8.41
C GLN A 286 -1.10 -23.02 -9.82
N PRO A 287 -1.86 -24.10 -10.05
CA PRO A 287 -2.47 -24.37 -11.35
C PRO A 287 -3.36 -23.21 -11.82
N GLN A 288 -3.13 -22.71 -13.04
CA GLN A 288 -4.02 -21.71 -13.64
C GLN A 288 -5.26 -22.40 -14.19
N LEU A 289 -6.44 -22.10 -13.62
CA LEU A 289 -7.70 -22.69 -14.06
C LEU A 289 -7.93 -22.44 -15.57
N GLY A 290 -8.17 -23.53 -16.31
CA GLY A 290 -8.43 -23.47 -17.75
C GLY A 290 -7.18 -23.41 -18.64
N SER A 291 -5.97 -23.59 -18.08
CA SER A 291 -4.74 -23.72 -18.86
C SER A 291 -3.84 -24.84 -18.31
N SER A 292 -2.76 -25.17 -19.04
CA SER A 292 -1.69 -26.04 -18.55
C SER A 292 -0.58 -25.27 -17.82
N GLY A 293 -0.70 -23.95 -17.69
CA GLY A 293 0.27 -23.09 -17.01
C GLY A 293 0.09 -23.08 -15.50
N GLN A 294 1.14 -22.67 -14.79
CA GLN A 294 1.07 -22.32 -13.38
C GLN A 294 1.10 -20.79 -13.22
N MET A 295 0.35 -20.27 -12.25
CA MET A 295 0.44 -18.90 -11.77
C MET A 295 1.35 -18.87 -10.56
N GLN A 296 2.09 -17.79 -10.36
CA GLN A 296 2.73 -17.54 -9.06
C GLN A 296 1.62 -17.39 -8.03
N GLY A 297 1.56 -18.30 -7.06
CA GLY A 297 0.64 -18.20 -5.93
C GLY A 297 1.03 -17.03 -5.03
N ASN A 298 0.12 -16.64 -4.15
CA ASN A 298 0.38 -15.72 -3.05
C ASN A 298 0.41 -16.44 -1.69
N ASP A 299 0.28 -17.76 -1.66
CA ASP A 299 0.40 -18.61 -0.48
C ASP A 299 1.26 -19.84 -0.76
N ASP A 300 1.61 -20.54 0.32
CA ASP A 300 2.51 -21.69 0.34
C ASP A 300 1.79 -23.05 0.34
N ARG A 301 0.49 -23.09 -0.01
CA ARG A 301 -0.39 -24.27 0.12
C ARG A 301 -0.88 -24.82 -1.21
#